data_AF-A0A126QQA3-F1
#
_entry.id   AF-A0A126QQA3-F1
#
_cell.length_a   1.000
_cell.length_b   1.000
_cell.length_c   1.000
_cell.angle_alpha   90.00
_cell.angle_beta   90.00
_cell.angle_gamma   90.00
#
_symmetry.space_group_name_H-M   'P 1'
#
loop_
_entity.id
_entity.type
_entity.pdbx_description
1 polymer ?
#
loop_
_entity_poly.entity_id
_entity_poly.type
_entity_poly.pdbx_seq_one_letter_code
_entity_poly.pdbx_strand_id
1 'polypeptide(L)'
;MEERKASKRCGGVFPFIIGFLATCVLGWAVIPGLFFEKVEQPVWFSHAVHVDGQGMDCESCHYFREDGSYAGFPTNEVCAECHAVDPEEAMEAIAEEGIDPNDYEAIMKAGIGAIEDNLASSDDKMMQAEREYVVKYLIQGKEVPWLNYQYQPDNVYFSHAAHMNLSIEELAGMKKELASVVDPSVFEGDAPEQNCNLCHLKDIQLNDEPPAFERNILSGYSKMTMKMWKCERCHALKGQPNACYTCHK
;
A
#
# COMPACT_ATOMS: atom_id res chain seq x y z
N MET A 1 54.65 -49.05 -30.92
CA MET A 1 53.20 -48.81 -30.81
C MET A 1 52.90 -48.61 -29.34
N GLU A 2 52.76 -47.36 -28.90
CA GLU A 2 52.21 -47.04 -27.58
C GLU A 2 50.76 -46.61 -27.77
N GLU A 3 49.82 -47.42 -27.29
CA GLU A 3 48.42 -47.06 -27.21
C GLU A 3 48.21 -46.06 -26.06
N ARG A 4 47.83 -44.83 -26.39
CA ARG A 4 47.33 -43.88 -25.40
C ARG A 4 45.92 -44.30 -24.97
N LYS A 5 45.81 -44.94 -23.80
CA LYS A 5 44.52 -45.20 -23.15
C LYS A 5 43.83 -43.87 -22.84
N ALA A 6 42.74 -43.60 -23.56
CA ALA A 6 41.88 -42.45 -23.30
C ALA A 6 41.24 -42.60 -21.91
N SER A 7 41.59 -41.68 -21.01
CA SER A 7 41.00 -41.57 -19.68
C SER A 7 39.54 -41.15 -19.80
N LYS A 8 38.61 -42.07 -19.53
CA LYS A 8 37.17 -41.77 -19.36
C LYS A 8 36.95 -41.08 -18.02
N ARG A 9 37.36 -39.83 -17.85
CA ARG A 9 36.98 -38.99 -16.71
C ARG A 9 35.84 -38.05 -17.11
N CYS A 10 34.63 -38.60 -17.19
CA CYS A 10 33.38 -37.84 -17.37
C CYS A 10 32.76 -37.38 -16.03
N GLY A 11 33.51 -37.42 -14.93
CA GLY A 11 32.96 -37.27 -13.57
C GLY A 11 32.72 -35.84 -13.09
N GLY A 12 33.25 -34.82 -13.78
CA GLY A 12 33.16 -33.42 -13.32
C GLY A 12 31.97 -32.63 -13.85
N VAL A 13 31.38 -33.05 -14.96
CA VAL A 13 30.31 -32.28 -15.64
C VAL A 13 28.98 -32.36 -14.89
N PHE A 14 28.64 -33.54 -14.37
CA PHE A 14 27.40 -33.75 -13.63
C PHE A 14 27.30 -32.95 -12.32
N PRO A 15 28.29 -32.97 -11.41
CA PRO A 15 28.24 -32.13 -10.21
C PRO A 15 28.28 -30.63 -10.54
N PHE A 16 28.93 -30.22 -11.63
CA PHE A 16 28.90 -28.84 -12.09
C PHE A 16 27.49 -28.40 -12.52
N ILE A 17 26.78 -29.20 -13.32
CA ILE A 17 25.42 -28.88 -13.75
C ILE A 17 24.47 -28.80 -12.56
N ILE A 18 24.58 -29.74 -11.61
CA ILE A 18 23.77 -29.72 -10.38
C ILE A 18 24.05 -28.44 -9.59
N GLY A 19 25.32 -28.10 -9.37
CA GLY A 19 25.69 -26.87 -8.68
C GLY A 19 25.16 -25.62 -9.38
N PHE A 20 25.31 -25.52 -10.71
CA PHE A 20 24.81 -24.40 -11.49
C PHE A 20 23.30 -24.25 -11.40
N LEU A 21 22.54 -25.34 -11.56
CA LEU A 21 21.09 -25.32 -11.42
C LEU A 21 20.66 -24.95 -10.00
N ALA A 22 21.33 -25.47 -8.97
CA ALA A 22 21.06 -25.11 -7.58
C ALA A 22 21.32 -23.61 -7.33
N THR A 23 22.40 -23.04 -7.85
CA THR A 23 22.69 -21.61 -7.75
C THR A 23 21.66 -20.77 -8.53
N CYS A 24 21.22 -21.21 -9.72
CA CYS A 24 20.17 -20.52 -10.46
C CYS A 24 18.84 -20.53 -9.70
N VAL A 25 18.43 -21.68 -9.14
CA VAL A 25 17.20 -21.76 -8.34
C VAL A 25 17.31 -20.89 -7.09
N LEU A 26 18.45 -20.97 -6.37
CA LEU A 26 18.67 -20.14 -5.19
C LEU A 26 18.64 -18.65 -5.55
N GLY A 27 19.34 -18.24 -6.60
CA GLY A 27 19.46 -16.86 -7.04
C GLY A 27 18.17 -16.24 -7.56
N TRP A 28 17.35 -17.00 -8.28
CA TRP A 28 16.14 -16.47 -8.94
C TRP A 28 14.85 -16.76 -8.18
N ALA A 29 14.76 -17.86 -7.43
CA ALA A 29 13.52 -18.25 -6.74
C ALA A 29 13.54 -17.95 -5.23
N VAL A 30 14.71 -17.97 -4.58
CA VAL A 30 14.78 -17.83 -3.11
C VAL A 30 15.24 -16.43 -2.71
N ILE A 31 16.40 -15.99 -3.19
CA ILE A 31 17.01 -14.72 -2.79
C ILE A 31 16.09 -13.50 -2.99
N PRO A 32 15.33 -13.37 -4.10
CA PRO A 32 14.47 -12.20 -4.28
C PRO A 32 13.40 -12.03 -3.20
N GLY A 33 12.83 -13.14 -2.71
CA GLY A 33 11.84 -13.12 -1.64
C GLY A 33 12.44 -12.73 -0.29
N LEU A 34 13.71 -13.06 -0.05
CA LEU A 34 14.43 -12.70 1.19
C LEU A 34 14.73 -11.20 1.29
N PHE A 35 14.59 -10.44 0.21
CA PHE A 35 14.73 -8.99 0.24
C PHE A 35 13.47 -8.26 0.68
N PHE A 36 12.40 -8.97 1.05
CA PHE A 36 11.16 -8.33 1.50
C PHE A 36 10.84 -8.68 2.95
N GLU A 37 10.53 -7.66 3.73
CA GLU A 37 9.96 -7.78 5.07
C GLU A 37 8.49 -7.35 5.05
N LYS A 38 7.68 -7.90 5.96
CA LYS A 38 6.29 -7.50 6.15
C LYS A 38 6.23 -6.49 7.29
N VAL A 39 5.63 -5.35 7.04
CA VAL A 39 5.43 -4.26 8.01
C VAL A 39 3.94 -3.97 8.09
N GLU A 40 3.40 -3.89 9.30
CA GLU A 40 2.00 -3.52 9.50
C GLU A 40 1.79 -2.02 9.30
N GLN A 41 0.56 -1.63 8.96
CA GLN A 41 0.20 -0.21 8.90
C GLN A 41 0.27 0.43 10.29
N PRO A 42 0.55 1.74 10.41
CA PRO A 42 0.65 2.41 11.71
C PRO A 42 -0.68 2.44 12.49
N VAL A 43 -1.80 2.30 11.78
CA VAL A 43 -3.16 2.24 12.31
C VAL A 43 -3.89 1.11 11.59
N TRP A 44 -4.65 0.32 12.34
CA TRP A 44 -5.55 -0.67 11.76
C TRP A 44 -6.83 0.03 11.26
N PHE A 45 -6.84 0.39 9.99
CA PHE A 45 -8.01 1.03 9.35
C PHE A 45 -8.82 0.02 8.53
N SER A 46 -10.12 -0.12 8.83
CA SER A 46 -11.05 -0.93 8.02
C SER A 46 -11.73 -0.04 6.98
N HIS A 47 -11.49 -0.28 5.70
CA HIS A 47 -12.27 0.37 4.64
C HIS A 47 -13.72 -0.15 4.61
N ALA A 48 -13.93 -1.44 4.91
CA ALA A 48 -15.25 -2.06 4.86
C ALA A 48 -16.24 -1.41 5.85
N VAL A 49 -15.77 -1.05 7.06
CA VAL A 49 -16.60 -0.31 8.02
C VAL A 49 -17.03 1.05 7.48
N HIS A 50 -16.15 1.77 6.79
CA HIS A 50 -16.44 3.12 6.31
C HIS A 50 -17.24 3.10 5.01
N VAL A 51 -16.84 2.30 4.01
CA VAL A 51 -17.48 2.27 2.70
C VAL A 51 -18.77 1.46 2.74
N ASP A 52 -18.71 0.17 3.07
CA ASP A 52 -19.90 -0.68 3.10
C ASP A 52 -20.76 -0.44 4.35
N GLY A 53 -20.11 -0.23 5.50
CA GLY A 53 -20.80 -0.07 6.79
C GLY A 53 -21.48 1.29 6.97
N GLN A 54 -20.82 2.39 6.58
CA GLN A 54 -21.38 3.75 6.69
C GLN A 54 -21.87 4.32 5.35
N GLY A 55 -21.68 3.61 4.23
CA GLY A 55 -22.11 4.08 2.90
C GLY A 55 -21.29 5.25 2.37
N MET A 56 -20.03 5.39 2.80
CA MET A 56 -19.16 6.47 2.35
C MET A 56 -18.56 6.19 0.98
N ASP A 57 -18.54 7.21 0.12
CA ASP A 57 -17.83 7.15 -1.15
C ASP A 57 -16.30 7.27 -0.97
N CYS A 58 -15.52 6.67 -1.86
CA CYS A 58 -14.05 6.77 -1.85
C CYS A 58 -13.55 8.22 -1.90
N GLU A 59 -14.29 9.10 -2.59
CA GLU A 59 -13.96 10.52 -2.74
C GLU A 59 -14.14 11.31 -1.45
N SER A 60 -14.89 10.81 -0.47
CA SER A 60 -15.03 11.46 0.83
C SER A 60 -13.68 11.59 1.54
N CYS A 61 -12.79 10.62 1.35
CA CYS A 61 -11.44 10.64 1.94
C CYS A 61 -10.35 10.89 0.89
N HIS A 62 -10.57 10.44 -0.35
CA HIS A 62 -9.58 10.46 -1.41
C HIS A 62 -10.05 11.28 -2.62
N TYR A 63 -10.04 12.61 -2.47
CA TYR A 63 -10.55 13.56 -3.46
C TYR A 63 -9.45 14.27 -4.25
N PHE A 64 -9.87 14.92 -5.34
CA PHE A 64 -9.08 15.95 -6.01
C PHE A 64 -9.35 17.31 -5.38
N ARG A 65 -8.28 18.06 -5.07
CA ARG A 65 -8.38 19.45 -4.63
C ARG A 65 -8.73 20.35 -5.82
N GLU A 66 -9.13 21.59 -5.53
CA GLU A 66 -9.52 22.58 -6.55
C GLU A 66 -8.40 22.87 -7.57
N ASP A 67 -7.13 22.70 -7.18
CA ASP A 67 -5.95 22.87 -8.04
C ASP A 67 -5.65 21.65 -8.93
N GLY A 68 -6.46 20.59 -8.85
CA GLY A 68 -6.29 19.33 -9.58
C GLY A 68 -5.26 18.38 -8.97
N SER A 69 -4.66 18.72 -7.82
CA SER A 69 -3.83 17.78 -7.05
C SER A 69 -4.71 16.74 -6.36
N TYR A 70 -4.20 15.51 -6.24
CA TYR A 70 -4.91 14.45 -5.52
C TYR A 70 -4.56 14.51 -4.03
N ALA A 71 -5.55 14.30 -3.16
CA ALA A 71 -5.40 14.34 -1.72
C ALA A 71 -4.35 13.34 -1.22
N GLY A 72 -4.34 12.14 -1.84
CA GLY A 72 -3.52 11.03 -1.39
C GLY A 72 -4.16 10.38 -0.17
N PHE A 73 -3.41 10.26 0.94
CA PHE A 73 -3.98 9.81 2.21
C PHE A 73 -4.78 10.93 2.88
N PRO A 74 -5.90 10.59 3.56
CA PRO A 74 -6.65 11.56 4.33
C PRO A 74 -5.80 12.11 5.48
N THR A 75 -5.98 13.39 5.79
CA THR A 75 -5.43 14.03 6.99
C THR A 75 -6.32 13.74 8.19
N ASN A 76 -5.80 13.97 9.40
CA ASN A 76 -6.57 13.85 10.63
C ASN A 76 -7.82 14.75 10.63
N GLU A 77 -7.81 15.85 9.88
CA GLU A 77 -8.97 16.75 9.73
C GLU A 77 -10.20 16.02 9.17
N VAL A 78 -10.02 15.19 8.13
CA VAL A 78 -11.10 14.39 7.54
C VAL A 78 -11.67 13.41 8.56
N CYS A 79 -10.78 12.78 9.35
CA CYS A 79 -11.20 11.85 10.39
C CYS A 79 -11.96 12.56 11.52
N ALA A 80 -11.52 13.76 11.91
CA ALA A 80 -12.09 14.54 12.99
C ALA A 80 -13.50 15.09 12.69
N GLU A 81 -13.97 15.05 11.44
CA GLU A 81 -15.36 15.38 11.08
C GLU A 81 -16.37 14.43 11.74
N CYS A 82 -15.98 13.18 11.99
CA CYS A 82 -16.80 12.18 12.66
C CYS A 82 -16.19 11.67 13.97
N HIS A 83 -14.87 11.51 14.03
CA HIS A 83 -14.12 11.04 15.21
C HIS A 83 -13.60 12.22 16.03
N ALA A 84 -14.53 13.03 16.52
CA ALA A 84 -14.25 14.33 17.13
C ALA A 84 -13.87 14.20 18.62
N VAL A 85 -12.63 13.76 18.89
CA VAL A 85 -12.02 13.87 20.22
C VAL A 85 -11.32 15.21 20.33
N ASP A 86 -11.71 16.04 21.31
CA ASP A 86 -11.06 17.32 21.56
C ASP A 86 -9.64 17.08 22.14
N PRO A 87 -8.57 17.52 21.43
CA PRO A 87 -7.21 17.31 21.90
C PRO A 87 -6.89 18.02 23.22
N GLU A 88 -7.43 19.22 23.46
CA GLU A 88 -7.15 19.98 24.68
C GLU A 88 -7.81 19.31 25.88
N GLU A 89 -9.08 18.91 25.76
CA GLU A 89 -9.81 18.20 26.81
C GLU A 89 -9.16 16.85 27.12
N ALA A 90 -8.80 16.07 26.10
CA ALA A 90 -8.14 14.79 26.29
C ALA A 90 -6.78 14.95 26.99
N MET A 91 -5.99 15.96 26.63
CA MET A 91 -4.69 16.22 27.24
C MET A 91 -4.80 16.69 28.68
N GLU A 92 -5.80 17.51 29.02
CA GLU A 92 -6.09 17.90 30.39
C GLU A 92 -6.45 16.69 31.24
N ALA A 93 -7.36 15.82 30.76
CA ALA A 93 -7.75 14.60 31.46
C ALA A 93 -6.57 13.63 31.68
N ILE A 94 -5.67 13.48 30.69
CA ILE A 94 -4.44 12.69 30.83
C ILE A 94 -3.53 13.27 31.93
N ALA A 95 -3.39 14.60 31.97
CA ALA A 95 -2.57 15.27 32.98
C ALA A 95 -3.15 15.16 34.39
N GLU A 96 -4.48 15.17 34.55
CA GLU A 96 -5.17 14.96 35.83
C GLU A 96 -4.92 13.57 36.42
N GLU A 97 -4.89 12.54 35.55
CA GLU A 97 -4.50 11.17 35.93
C GLU A 97 -2.99 11.03 36.22
N GLY A 98 -2.21 12.09 36.00
CA GLY A 98 -0.76 12.12 36.25
C GLY A 98 0.03 11.24 35.28
N ILE A 99 -0.53 10.97 34.09
CA ILE A 99 0.10 10.16 33.04
C ILE A 99 0.95 11.07 32.14
N ASP A 100 2.12 10.59 31.69
CA ASP A 100 2.91 11.28 30.67
C ASP A 100 2.15 11.25 29.33
N PRO A 101 1.88 12.42 28.68
CA PRO A 101 1.21 12.48 27.38
C PRO A 101 1.88 11.69 26.25
N ASN A 102 3.15 11.30 26.41
CA ASN A 102 3.88 10.46 25.46
C ASN A 102 3.91 8.98 25.84
N ASP A 103 3.38 8.60 27.01
CA ASP A 103 3.21 7.20 27.41
C ASP A 103 1.88 6.66 26.89
N TYR A 104 1.86 6.34 25.60
CA TYR A 104 0.67 5.86 24.91
C TYR A 104 0.09 4.60 25.53
N GLU A 105 0.93 3.69 26.04
CA GLU A 105 0.48 2.47 26.69
C GLU A 105 -0.27 2.76 28.01
N ALA A 106 0.24 3.69 28.81
CA ALA A 106 -0.43 4.12 30.04
C ALA A 106 -1.77 4.81 29.74
N ILE A 107 -1.82 5.70 28.74
CA ILE A 107 -3.06 6.40 28.34
C ILE A 107 -4.12 5.39 27.90
N MET A 108 -3.78 4.46 27.00
CA MET A 108 -4.71 3.44 26.51
C MET A 108 -5.20 2.52 27.62
N LYS A 109 -4.37 2.22 28.62
CA LYS A 109 -4.75 1.37 29.76
C LYS A 109 -5.63 2.09 30.77
N ALA A 110 -5.46 3.40 30.92
CA ALA A 110 -6.24 4.21 31.86
C ALA A 110 -7.70 4.34 31.45
N GLY A 111 -8.01 4.27 30.15
CA GLY A 111 -9.38 4.39 29.65
C GLY A 111 -9.97 5.76 29.97
N ILE A 112 -9.26 6.81 29.53
CA ILE A 112 -9.62 8.21 29.81
C ILE A 112 -10.99 8.53 29.20
N GLY A 113 -11.96 8.91 30.02
CA GLY A 113 -13.35 9.15 29.59
C GLY A 113 -13.46 10.13 28.41
N ALA A 114 -12.68 11.21 28.42
CA ALA A 114 -12.64 12.20 27.32
C ALA A 114 -12.28 11.58 25.95
N ILE A 115 -11.57 10.44 25.94
CA ILE A 115 -11.25 9.67 24.73
C ILE A 115 -12.31 8.59 24.50
N GLU A 116 -12.57 7.77 25.53
CA GLU A 116 -13.43 6.58 25.43
C GLU A 116 -14.88 6.91 25.07
N ASP A 117 -15.42 8.00 25.61
CA ASP A 117 -16.82 8.39 25.41
C ASP A 117 -17.12 8.87 23.98
N ASN A 118 -16.06 9.16 23.21
CA ASN A 118 -16.14 9.69 21.84
C ASN A 118 -15.70 8.68 20.77
N LEU A 119 -15.40 7.42 21.15
CA LEU A 119 -15.10 6.37 20.18
C LEU A 119 -16.37 5.94 19.43
N ALA A 120 -16.29 5.90 18.10
CA ALA A 120 -17.45 5.71 17.23
C ALA A 120 -17.85 4.23 17.07
N SER A 121 -16.90 3.30 17.21
CA SER A 121 -17.17 1.88 16.97
C SER A 121 -17.67 1.14 18.21
N SER A 122 -18.69 0.29 18.02
CA SER A 122 -19.16 -0.65 19.04
C SER A 122 -18.47 -2.02 19.00
N ASP A 123 -17.62 -2.28 18.01
CA ASP A 123 -16.83 -3.51 17.94
C ASP A 123 -15.52 -3.35 18.72
N ASP A 124 -15.22 -4.29 19.62
CA ASP A 124 -14.06 -4.20 20.52
C ASP A 124 -12.73 -3.99 19.78
N LYS A 125 -12.56 -4.62 18.61
CA LYS A 125 -11.31 -4.55 17.85
C LYS A 125 -11.18 -3.23 17.10
N MET A 126 -12.27 -2.79 16.49
CA MET A 126 -12.32 -1.52 15.78
C MET A 126 -12.22 -0.33 16.74
N MET A 127 -12.88 -0.43 17.91
CA MET A 127 -12.77 0.55 18.99
C MET A 127 -11.32 0.61 19.52
N GLN A 128 -10.64 -0.52 19.68
CA GLN A 128 -9.22 -0.53 20.05
C GLN A 128 -8.34 0.14 18.98
N ALA A 129 -8.61 -0.12 17.69
CA ALA A 129 -7.87 0.50 16.60
C ALA A 129 -8.09 2.03 16.54
N GLU A 130 -9.33 2.48 16.76
CA GLU A 130 -9.70 3.88 16.85
C GLU A 130 -9.01 4.56 18.05
N ARG A 131 -9.04 3.93 19.22
CA ARG A 131 -8.33 4.40 20.42
C ARG A 131 -6.84 4.58 20.15
N GLU A 132 -6.21 3.61 19.50
CA GLU A 132 -4.80 3.71 19.11
C GLU A 132 -4.54 4.87 18.17
N TYR A 133 -5.41 5.09 17.19
CA TYR A 133 -5.33 6.24 16.30
C TYR A 133 -5.42 7.55 17.08
N VAL A 134 -6.44 7.69 17.92
CA VAL A 134 -6.71 8.92 18.67
C VAL A 134 -5.52 9.27 19.57
N VAL A 135 -5.07 8.32 20.38
CA VAL A 135 -4.00 8.53 21.39
C VAL A 135 -2.65 8.83 20.74
N LYS A 136 -2.29 8.11 19.68
CA LYS A 136 -0.95 8.22 19.06
C LYS A 136 -0.84 9.39 18.09
N TYR A 137 -1.95 9.78 17.45
CA TYR A 137 -1.93 10.70 16.31
C TYR A 137 -2.85 11.91 16.50
N LEU A 138 -4.16 11.70 16.68
CA LEU A 138 -5.14 12.79 16.68
C LEU A 138 -4.87 13.81 17.79
N ILE A 139 -4.88 13.39 19.06
CA ILE A 139 -4.71 14.31 20.20
C ILE A 139 -3.28 14.88 20.27
N GLN A 140 -2.34 14.22 19.62
CA GLN A 140 -0.93 14.63 19.55
C GLN A 140 -0.69 15.69 18.47
N GLY A 141 -1.70 15.98 17.62
CA GLY A 141 -1.54 16.83 16.45
C GLY A 141 -0.56 16.27 15.41
N LYS A 142 -0.40 14.94 15.36
CA LYS A 142 0.51 14.25 14.43
C LYS A 142 -0.30 13.52 13.37
N GLU A 143 0.00 13.77 12.10
CA GLU A 143 -0.57 12.99 11.00
C GLU A 143 -0.12 11.54 11.04
N VAL A 144 -0.99 10.63 10.62
CA VAL A 144 -0.67 9.20 10.54
C VAL A 144 0.40 8.98 9.45
N PRO A 145 1.55 8.34 9.77
CA PRO A 145 2.63 8.12 8.82
C PRO A 145 2.34 6.89 7.93
N TRP A 146 1.26 6.93 7.14
CA TRP A 146 0.78 5.83 6.31
C TRP A 146 1.87 5.23 5.41
N LEU A 147 1.90 3.90 5.32
CA LEU A 147 2.79 3.21 4.38
C LEU A 147 2.12 3.10 3.01
N ASN A 148 2.70 3.75 2.00
CA ASN A 148 2.14 3.77 0.66
C ASN A 148 2.49 2.52 -0.16
N TYR A 149 1.52 1.61 -0.34
CA TYR A 149 1.67 0.42 -1.18
C TYR A 149 2.13 0.73 -2.61
N GLN A 150 1.61 1.80 -3.21
CA GLN A 150 1.78 2.11 -4.63
C GLN A 150 2.56 3.41 -4.83
N TYR A 151 3.77 3.45 -4.27
CA TYR A 151 4.68 4.59 -4.39
C TYR A 151 5.53 4.51 -5.68
N GLN A 152 5.61 5.61 -6.44
CA GLN A 152 6.51 5.74 -7.60
C GLN A 152 7.91 6.17 -7.14
N PRO A 153 8.99 5.80 -7.85
CA PRO A 153 10.33 6.28 -7.51
C PRO A 153 10.42 7.81 -7.50
N ASP A 154 11.30 8.36 -6.67
CA ASP A 154 11.38 9.79 -6.35
C ASP A 154 11.63 10.68 -7.57
N ASN A 155 12.27 10.12 -8.61
CA ASN A 155 12.55 10.81 -9.86
C ASN A 155 11.43 10.66 -10.89
N VAL A 156 10.27 10.11 -10.54
CA VAL A 156 9.13 9.87 -11.41
C VAL A 156 7.94 10.70 -10.95
N TYR A 157 7.46 11.57 -11.84
CA TYR A 157 6.24 12.31 -11.66
C TYR A 157 5.03 11.54 -12.24
N PHE A 158 4.01 11.35 -11.41
CA PHE A 158 2.72 10.80 -11.80
C PHE A 158 1.60 11.78 -11.45
N SER A 159 0.61 11.91 -12.33
CA SER A 159 -0.54 12.81 -12.13
C SER A 159 -1.84 12.02 -12.19
N HIS A 160 -2.57 11.93 -11.08
CA HIS A 160 -3.89 11.30 -11.06
C HIS A 160 -4.88 12.01 -11.99
N ALA A 161 -4.82 13.34 -12.10
CA ALA A 161 -5.72 14.12 -12.98
C ALA A 161 -5.57 13.74 -14.46
N ALA A 162 -4.36 13.40 -14.91
CA ALA A 162 -4.12 12.93 -16.27
C ALA A 162 -4.66 11.50 -16.53
N HIS A 163 -4.97 10.74 -15.47
CA HIS A 163 -5.36 9.33 -15.56
C HIS A 163 -6.79 9.06 -15.04
N MET A 164 -7.48 10.05 -14.46
CA MET A 164 -8.80 9.87 -13.86
C MET A 164 -9.89 9.39 -14.84
N ASN A 165 -9.76 9.72 -16.12
CA ASN A 165 -10.72 9.34 -17.16
C ASN A 165 -10.41 7.98 -17.83
N LEU A 166 -9.45 7.21 -17.32
CA LEU A 166 -9.24 5.85 -17.83
C LEU A 166 -10.40 4.97 -17.38
N SER A 167 -11.09 4.31 -18.31
CA SER A 167 -12.15 3.36 -17.96
C SER A 167 -11.61 1.92 -17.93
N ILE A 168 -11.92 1.19 -16.85
CA ILE A 168 -11.64 -0.25 -16.75
C ILE A 168 -12.36 -1.00 -17.88
N GLU A 169 -13.60 -0.61 -18.19
CA GLU A 169 -14.41 -1.20 -19.25
C GLU A 169 -13.75 -1.00 -20.63
N GLU A 170 -13.31 0.23 -20.93
CA GLU A 170 -12.62 0.52 -22.20
C GLU A 170 -11.31 -0.27 -22.33
N LEU A 171 -10.59 -0.46 -21.22
CA LEU A 171 -9.33 -1.19 -21.18
C LEU A 171 -9.52 -2.71 -21.22
N ALA A 172 -10.71 -3.23 -20.90
CA ALA A 172 -11.00 -4.67 -20.90
C ALA A 172 -10.78 -5.32 -22.27
N GLY A 173 -10.97 -4.57 -23.36
CA GLY A 173 -10.67 -5.00 -24.73
C GLY A 173 -9.18 -5.31 -24.96
N MET A 174 -8.29 -4.76 -24.14
CA MET A 174 -6.83 -4.92 -24.20
C MET A 174 -6.27 -5.77 -23.04
N LYS A 175 -7.14 -6.52 -22.33
CA LYS A 175 -6.75 -7.25 -21.10
C LYS A 175 -5.58 -8.21 -21.30
N LYS A 176 -5.43 -8.80 -22.49
CA LYS A 176 -4.32 -9.73 -22.79
C LYS A 176 -3.00 -8.99 -22.86
N GLU A 177 -2.99 -7.83 -23.52
CA GLU A 177 -1.84 -6.96 -23.67
C GLU A 177 -1.44 -6.29 -22.34
N LEU A 178 -2.44 -6.03 -21.50
CA LEU A 178 -2.30 -5.40 -20.19
C LEU A 178 -2.03 -6.37 -19.05
N ALA A 179 -2.09 -7.69 -19.26
CA ALA A 179 -1.91 -8.69 -18.20
C ALA A 179 -0.53 -8.65 -17.50
N SER A 180 0.46 -8.00 -18.12
CA SER A 180 1.77 -7.75 -17.51
C SER A 180 1.84 -6.37 -16.81
N VAL A 181 0.93 -5.47 -17.13
CA VAL A 181 0.91 -4.07 -16.67
C VAL A 181 0.06 -3.94 -15.40
N VAL A 182 -1.20 -4.35 -15.48
CA VAL A 182 -2.19 -4.32 -14.40
C VAL A 182 -2.57 -5.74 -13.99
N ASP A 183 -3.09 -5.90 -12.79
CA ASP A 183 -3.63 -7.20 -12.35
C ASP A 183 -4.82 -7.58 -13.24
N PRO A 184 -4.82 -8.74 -13.93
CA PRO A 184 -5.93 -9.13 -14.81
C PRO A 184 -7.28 -9.24 -14.11
N SER A 185 -7.29 -9.48 -12.80
CA SER A 185 -8.51 -9.59 -12.00
C SER A 185 -9.30 -8.28 -11.95
N VAL A 186 -8.69 -7.14 -12.25
CA VAL A 186 -9.39 -5.83 -12.29
C VAL A 186 -10.45 -5.78 -13.40
N PHE A 187 -10.35 -6.66 -14.39
CA PHE A 187 -11.31 -6.79 -15.50
C PHE A 187 -12.38 -7.86 -15.23
N GLU A 188 -12.41 -8.42 -14.02
CA GLU A 188 -13.39 -9.43 -13.61
C GLU A 188 -14.46 -8.80 -12.71
N GLY A 189 -15.73 -9.08 -13.02
CA GLY A 189 -16.88 -8.53 -12.31
C GLY A 189 -17.39 -7.23 -12.93
N ASP A 190 -18.21 -6.50 -12.19
CA ASP A 190 -18.70 -5.19 -12.59
C ASP A 190 -17.57 -4.17 -12.46
N ALA A 191 -17.31 -3.42 -13.54
CA ALA A 191 -16.28 -2.39 -13.54
C ALA A 191 -16.77 -1.22 -12.67
N PRO A 192 -16.06 -0.87 -11.58
CA PRO A 192 -16.41 0.31 -10.80
C PRO A 192 -16.28 1.57 -11.67
N GLU A 193 -17.12 2.58 -11.39
CA GLU A 193 -17.05 3.88 -12.08
C GLU A 193 -15.67 4.52 -11.91
N GLN A 194 -15.07 4.34 -10.74
CA GLN A 194 -13.71 4.76 -10.44
C GLN A 194 -12.68 3.73 -10.89
N ASN A 195 -11.56 4.22 -11.38
CA ASN A 195 -10.52 3.39 -11.97
C ASN A 195 -9.35 3.08 -11.02
N CYS A 196 -9.52 3.35 -9.71
CA CYS A 196 -8.48 3.19 -8.69
C CYS A 196 -7.87 1.78 -8.71
N ASN A 197 -8.70 0.75 -8.91
CA ASN A 197 -8.29 -0.66 -8.98
C ASN A 197 -7.33 -0.96 -10.15
N LEU A 198 -7.21 -0.10 -11.16
CA LEU A 198 -6.20 -0.28 -12.22
C LEU A 198 -4.77 -0.17 -11.68
N CYS A 199 -4.57 0.66 -10.66
CA CYS A 199 -3.25 1.04 -10.17
C CYS A 199 -3.03 0.64 -8.71
N HIS A 200 -4.09 0.62 -7.91
CA HIS A 200 -4.08 0.26 -6.49
C HIS A 200 -4.62 -1.15 -6.26
N LEU A 201 -4.55 -1.60 -5.02
CA LEU A 201 -5.10 -2.88 -4.58
C LEU A 201 -6.57 -2.98 -4.98
N LYS A 202 -6.91 -4.05 -5.70
CA LYS A 202 -8.30 -4.35 -6.07
C LYS A 202 -9.11 -4.61 -4.79
N ASP A 203 -10.35 -4.12 -4.79
CA ASP A 203 -11.35 -4.37 -3.76
C ASP A 203 -10.96 -3.89 -2.36
N ILE A 204 -10.14 -2.83 -2.29
CA ILE A 204 -9.72 -2.24 -1.02
C ILE A 204 -10.90 -1.77 -0.17
N GLN A 205 -12.01 -1.39 -0.80
CA GLN A 205 -13.23 -0.98 -0.11
C GLN A 205 -13.84 -2.08 0.77
N LEU A 206 -13.57 -3.35 0.45
CA LEU A 206 -14.07 -4.51 1.19
C LEU A 206 -13.10 -4.97 2.29
N ASN A 207 -12.00 -4.24 2.49
CA ASN A 207 -10.93 -4.65 3.37
C ASN A 207 -11.20 -4.26 4.83
N ASP A 208 -11.31 -5.25 5.70
CA ASP A 208 -11.37 -5.05 7.16
C ASP A 208 -9.99 -4.88 7.80
N GLU A 209 -8.99 -5.56 7.27
CA GLU A 209 -7.63 -5.57 7.81
C GLU A 209 -6.62 -5.16 6.74
N PRO A 210 -5.90 -4.03 6.92
CA PRO A 210 -4.93 -3.55 5.97
C PRO A 210 -3.95 -4.66 5.61
N PRO A 211 -3.76 -4.94 4.31
CA PRO A 211 -2.82 -5.97 3.91
C PRO A 211 -1.41 -5.56 4.33
N ALA A 212 -0.61 -6.51 4.83
CA ALA A 212 0.74 -6.21 5.25
C ALA A 212 1.56 -5.52 4.14
N PHE A 213 2.26 -4.45 4.50
CA PHE A 213 3.16 -3.72 3.60
C PHE A 213 4.44 -4.53 3.39
N GLU A 214 4.65 -5.03 2.16
CA GLU A 214 5.87 -5.76 1.81
C GLU A 214 6.98 -4.77 1.37
N ARG A 215 7.88 -4.44 2.31
CA ARG A 215 8.99 -3.50 2.09
C ARG A 215 10.23 -4.22 1.58
N ASN A 216 10.86 -3.70 0.53
CA ASN A 216 12.19 -4.14 0.15
C ASN A 216 13.25 -3.63 1.13
N ILE A 217 14.03 -4.51 1.75
CA ILE A 217 15.02 -4.15 2.78
C ILE A 217 16.20 -3.33 2.24
N LEU A 218 16.47 -3.38 0.93
CA LEU A 218 17.58 -2.64 0.30
C LEU A 218 17.13 -1.27 -0.19
N SER A 219 16.01 -1.22 -0.91
CA SER A 219 15.55 0.01 -1.55
C SER A 219 14.51 0.78 -0.72
N GLY A 220 13.90 0.17 0.29
CA GLY A 220 12.78 0.74 1.04
C GLY A 220 11.45 0.77 0.28
N TYR A 221 11.45 0.51 -1.03
CA TYR A 221 10.24 0.54 -1.85
C TYR A 221 9.32 -0.65 -1.57
N SER A 222 8.02 -0.41 -1.74
CA SER A 222 7.01 -1.46 -1.74
C SER A 222 7.26 -2.48 -2.85
N LYS A 223 6.94 -3.75 -2.58
CA LYS A 223 6.90 -4.80 -3.59
C LYS A 223 5.93 -4.48 -4.74
N MET A 224 4.87 -3.72 -4.43
CA MET A 224 3.84 -3.34 -5.38
C MET A 224 4.20 -2.12 -6.24
N THR A 225 5.30 -1.41 -5.94
CA THR A 225 5.75 -0.23 -6.70
C THR A 225 5.70 -0.46 -8.21
N MET A 226 4.97 0.42 -8.89
CA MET A 226 4.90 0.42 -10.35
C MET A 226 6.30 0.54 -10.95
N LYS A 227 6.57 -0.32 -11.94
CA LYS A 227 7.83 -0.32 -12.67
C LYS A 227 7.69 0.54 -13.91
N MET A 228 8.76 1.22 -14.30
CA MET A 228 8.76 2.13 -15.46
C MET A 228 8.22 1.48 -16.74
N TRP A 229 8.60 0.23 -17.01
CA TRP A 229 8.13 -0.50 -18.19
C TRP A 229 6.61 -0.71 -18.21
N LYS A 230 5.94 -0.75 -17.04
CA LYS A 230 4.47 -0.82 -16.97
C LYS A 230 3.84 0.48 -17.49
N CYS A 231 4.36 1.62 -17.05
CA CYS A 231 3.94 2.95 -17.52
C CYS A 231 4.19 3.09 -19.03
N GLU A 232 5.41 2.76 -19.48
CA GLU A 232 5.80 2.81 -20.89
C GLU A 232 4.88 1.96 -21.77
N ARG A 233 4.60 0.71 -21.34
CA ARG A 233 3.75 -0.23 -22.06
C ARG A 233 2.32 0.26 -22.15
N CYS A 234 1.75 0.75 -21.05
CA CYS A 234 0.40 1.32 -21.03
C CYS A 234 0.30 2.52 -21.98
N HIS A 235 1.26 3.45 -21.91
CA HIS A 235 1.30 4.63 -22.77
C HIS A 235 1.41 4.25 -24.25
N ALA A 236 2.30 3.30 -24.60
CA ALA A 236 2.45 2.82 -25.96
C ALA A 236 1.15 2.20 -26.51
N LEU A 237 0.44 1.43 -25.68
CA LEU A 237 -0.84 0.81 -26.02
C LEU A 237 -1.95 1.86 -26.24
N LYS A 238 -1.91 2.98 -25.51
CA LYS A 238 -2.89 4.08 -25.61
C LYS A 238 -2.47 5.21 -26.55
N GLY A 239 -1.34 5.07 -27.24
CA GLY A 239 -0.78 6.12 -28.12
C GLY A 239 -0.36 7.39 -27.37
N GLN A 240 -0.03 7.28 -26.09
CA GLN A 240 0.39 8.40 -25.24
C GLN A 240 1.93 8.55 -25.24
N PRO A 241 2.46 9.76 -24.99
CA PRO A 241 3.90 9.98 -24.91
C PRO A 241 4.55 9.11 -23.83
N ASN A 242 5.60 8.36 -24.18
CA ASN A 242 6.33 7.47 -23.27
C ASN A 242 7.85 7.74 -23.25
N ALA A 243 8.27 8.91 -23.72
CA ALA A 243 9.66 9.35 -23.63
C ALA A 243 10.08 9.57 -22.16
N CYS A 244 11.37 9.39 -21.86
CA CYS A 244 11.87 9.48 -20.48
C CYS A 244 11.50 10.80 -19.78
N TYR A 245 11.61 11.93 -20.48
CA TYR A 245 11.30 13.27 -19.95
C TYR A 245 9.80 13.54 -19.72
N THR A 246 8.92 12.64 -20.18
CA THR A 246 7.49 12.73 -19.86
C THR A 246 7.24 12.42 -18.39
N CYS A 247 7.95 11.42 -17.85
CA CYS A 247 7.78 10.91 -16.49
C CYS A 247 8.88 11.40 -15.55
N HIS A 248 10.09 11.65 -16.04
CA HIS A 248 11.19 12.17 -15.22
C HIS A 248 11.25 13.68 -15.33
N LYS A 249 11.00 14.36 -14.21
CA LYS A 249 11.07 15.82 -14.06
C LYS A 249 12.08 16.20 -12.99
#